data_AF-A0ABD6AH16-F1
#
_entry.id   AF-A0ABD6AH16-F1
#
_cell.length_a   1.000
_cell.length_b   1.000
_cell.length_c   1.000
_cell.angle_alpha   90.00
_cell.angle_beta   90.00
_cell.angle_gamma   90.00
#
_symmetry.space_group_name_H-M   'P 1'
#
loop_
_entity.id
_entity.type
_entity.pdbx_description
1 polymer ?
#
loop_
_entity_poly.entity_id
_entity_poly.type
_entity_poly.pdbx_seq_one_letter_code
_entity_poly.pdbx_strand_id
1 'polypeptide(L)'
;MSSESVQPDIEPRTLRAATEHMTVIEEADALFSVTTQSGSEYTVDLREPACTCPDFEYRDGVDECKHIRRVRIEVGQVDTDALEARLAETADDFDANAANLEQQAQELARTADELRDALDRLEEVA
;
A
#
# COMPACT_ATOMS: atom_id res chain seq x y z
N MET A 1 -8.80 19.44 12.32
CA MET A 1 -9.05 17.99 12.18
C MET A 1 -7.82 17.41 11.55
N SER A 2 -7.07 16.62 12.31
CA SER A 2 -5.84 15.99 11.83
C SER A 2 -6.19 15.07 10.66
N SER A 3 -5.63 15.37 9.50
CA SER A 3 -5.68 14.52 8.32
C SER A 3 -4.79 13.31 8.59
N GLU A 4 -5.35 12.33 9.27
CA GLU A 4 -4.77 11.00 9.37
C GLU A 4 -5.00 10.33 8.02
N SER A 5 -3.97 10.35 7.17
CA SER A 5 -4.01 9.67 5.89
C SER A 5 -4.20 8.19 6.15
N VAL A 6 -5.37 7.66 5.78
CA VAL A 6 -5.62 6.23 5.70
C VAL A 6 -4.69 5.70 4.60
N GLN A 7 -3.51 5.27 4.97
CA GLN A 7 -2.65 4.47 4.11
C GLN A 7 -2.74 3.06 4.67
N PRO A 8 -2.83 2.02 3.83
CA PRO A 8 -2.71 0.65 4.32
C PRO A 8 -1.44 0.56 5.16
N ASP A 9 -1.55 0.04 6.38
CA ASP A 9 -0.39 -0.23 7.25
C ASP A 9 0.37 -1.47 6.74
N ILE A 10 0.87 -1.34 5.52
CA ILE A 10 1.65 -2.34 4.79
C ILE A 10 2.91 -1.64 4.33
N GLU A 11 4.07 -2.16 4.76
CA GLU A 11 5.34 -1.58 4.37
C GLU A 11 5.49 -1.55 2.83
N PRO A 12 5.91 -0.43 2.23
CA PRO A 12 5.98 -0.28 0.77
C PRO A 12 6.78 -1.38 0.05
N ARG A 13 7.80 -1.96 0.71
CA ARG A 13 8.57 -3.08 0.18
C ARG A 13 7.75 -4.36 0.05
N THR A 14 6.88 -4.64 1.03
CA THR A 14 5.94 -5.78 0.98
C THR A 14 4.96 -5.62 -0.17
N LEU A 15 4.41 -4.41 -0.34
CA LEU A 15 3.45 -4.14 -1.41
C LEU A 15 4.06 -4.35 -2.80
N ARG A 16 5.29 -3.88 -3.03
CA ARG A 16 6.02 -4.13 -4.28
C ARG A 16 6.36 -5.60 -4.47
N ALA A 17 6.76 -6.29 -3.39
CA ALA A 17 7.03 -7.71 -3.44
C ALA A 17 5.80 -8.53 -3.87
N ALA A 18 4.60 -8.14 -3.44
CA ALA A 18 3.36 -8.80 -3.82
C ALA A 18 2.91 -8.45 -5.26
N THR A 19 3.02 -7.18 -5.65
CA THR A 19 2.38 -6.68 -6.89
C THR A 19 3.26 -6.70 -8.14
N GLU A 20 4.58 -6.56 -8.01
CA GLU A 20 5.47 -6.57 -9.18
C GLU A 20 5.65 -7.99 -9.73
N HIS A 21 5.73 -8.12 -11.06
CA HIS A 21 6.02 -9.39 -11.70
C HIS A 21 7.46 -9.80 -11.42
N MET A 22 7.61 -10.87 -10.65
CA MET A 22 8.91 -11.50 -10.35
C MET A 22 8.77 -13.00 -10.44
N THR A 23 9.75 -13.64 -11.09
CA THR A 23 9.89 -15.09 -11.17
C THR A 23 10.88 -15.52 -10.09
N VAL A 24 10.52 -16.50 -9.27
CA VAL A 24 11.36 -17.07 -8.23
C VAL A 24 11.68 -18.52 -8.61
N ILE A 25 12.96 -18.87 -8.66
CA ILE A 25 13.44 -20.22 -8.94
C ILE A 25 14.35 -20.63 -7.79
N GLU A 26 14.09 -21.79 -7.19
CA GLU A 26 14.99 -22.36 -6.19
C GLU A 26 16.18 -23.05 -6.90
N GLU A 27 17.39 -22.53 -6.68
CA GLU A 27 18.64 -23.03 -7.28
C GLU A 27 19.33 -24.05 -6.37
N ALA A 28 19.20 -23.86 -5.07
CA ALA A 28 19.63 -24.79 -4.03
C ALA A 28 18.78 -24.59 -2.77
N ASP A 29 18.94 -25.47 -1.78
CA ASP A 29 18.17 -25.40 -0.53
C ASP A 29 18.28 -24.00 0.12
N ALA A 30 17.15 -23.30 0.16
CA ALA A 30 16.99 -21.93 0.65
C ALA A 30 17.79 -20.84 -0.12
N LEU A 31 18.24 -21.14 -1.34
CA LEU A 31 18.90 -20.22 -2.26
C LEU A 31 18.09 -20.07 -3.54
N PHE A 32 17.71 -18.83 -3.86
CA PHE A 32 16.76 -18.53 -4.92
C PHE A 32 17.34 -17.55 -5.94
N SER A 33 17.07 -17.79 -7.21
CA SER A 33 17.18 -16.78 -8.25
C SER A 33 15.85 -16.04 -8.41
N VAL A 34 15.90 -14.71 -8.39
CA VAL A 34 14.74 -13.83 -8.57
C VAL A 34 14.97 -12.98 -9.80
N THR A 35 14.20 -13.26 -10.85
CA THR A 35 14.16 -12.39 -12.04
C THR A 35 13.07 -11.34 -11.87
N THR A 36 13.43 -10.07 -11.96
CA THR A 36 12.52 -8.93 -11.82
C THR A 36 11.82 -8.58 -13.13
N GLN A 37 10.79 -7.74 -13.04
CA GLN A 37 10.09 -7.18 -14.20
C GLN A 37 11.01 -6.43 -15.18
N SER A 38 12.12 -5.84 -14.68
CA SER A 38 13.12 -5.17 -15.53
C SER A 38 14.05 -6.15 -16.25
N GLY A 39 13.89 -7.46 -16.03
CA GLY A 39 14.78 -8.50 -16.55
C GLY A 39 16.10 -8.62 -15.80
N SER A 40 16.22 -7.98 -14.63
CA SER A 40 17.39 -8.13 -13.77
C SER A 40 17.24 -9.37 -12.90
N GLU A 41 18.33 -10.09 -12.70
CA GLU A 41 18.35 -11.29 -11.89
C GLU A 41 19.17 -11.05 -10.62
N TYR A 42 18.62 -11.47 -9.47
CA TYR A 42 19.27 -11.36 -8.17
C TYR A 42 19.19 -12.69 -7.43
N THR A 43 20.23 -12.99 -6.68
CA THR A 43 20.27 -14.17 -5.82
C THR A 43 19.83 -13.78 -4.42
N VAL A 44 18.98 -14.61 -3.82
CA VAL A 44 18.44 -14.46 -2.47
C VAL A 44 18.81 -15.70 -1.66
N ASP A 45 19.46 -15.50 -0.52
CA ASP A 45 19.69 -16.53 0.48
C ASP A 45 18.71 -16.30 1.65
N LEU A 46 17.90 -17.31 1.98
CA LEU A 46 16.98 -17.24 3.11
C LEU A 46 17.54 -17.82 4.42
N ARG A 47 18.67 -18.54 4.38
CA ARG A 47 19.32 -19.09 5.58
C ARG A 47 19.95 -17.97 6.40
N GLU A 48 20.69 -17.11 5.70
CA GLU A 48 21.18 -15.84 6.18
C GLU A 48 20.54 -14.77 5.28
N PRO A 49 19.39 -14.17 5.68
CA PRO A 49 18.59 -13.29 4.84
C PRO A 49 19.43 -12.23 4.13
N ALA A 50 19.74 -12.49 2.87
CA ALA A 50 20.64 -11.67 2.06
C ALA A 50 20.20 -11.68 0.61
N CYS A 51 20.45 -10.57 -0.08
CA CYS A 51 20.13 -10.43 -1.49
C CYS A 51 21.24 -9.68 -2.23
N THR A 52 21.55 -10.09 -3.46
CA THR A 52 22.53 -9.42 -4.32
C THR A 52 21.99 -8.16 -5.01
N CYS A 53 20.84 -7.64 -4.58
CA CYS A 53 20.27 -6.45 -5.20
C CYS A 53 20.87 -5.16 -4.62
N PRO A 54 20.93 -4.07 -5.42
CA PRO A 54 21.49 -2.80 -4.96
C PRO A 54 20.79 -2.20 -3.73
N ASP A 55 19.48 -2.44 -3.56
CA ASP A 55 18.72 -1.94 -2.40
C ASP A 55 19.11 -2.65 -1.09
N PHE A 56 19.61 -3.89 -1.16
CA PHE A 56 20.12 -4.60 0.00
C PHE A 56 21.62 -4.33 0.22
N GLU A 57 22.39 -4.26 -0.86
CA GLU A 57 23.85 -4.11 -0.78
C GLU A 57 24.31 -2.71 -0.34
N TYR A 58 23.63 -1.65 -0.79
CA TYR A 58 24.14 -0.28 -0.62
C TYR A 58 23.33 0.59 0.34
N ARG A 59 22.14 0.14 0.77
CA ARG A 59 21.25 0.95 1.59
C ARG A 59 21.32 0.53 3.05
N ASP A 60 21.70 1.46 3.91
CA ASP A 60 21.76 1.21 5.35
C ASP A 60 20.38 0.96 5.96
N GLY A 61 20.31 0.03 6.93
CA GLY A 61 19.10 -0.29 7.68
C GLY A 61 18.04 -1.06 6.90
N VAL A 62 18.43 -1.79 5.85
CA VAL A 62 17.53 -2.69 5.11
C VAL A 62 17.73 -4.12 5.61
N ASP A 63 16.81 -4.58 6.45
CA ASP A 63 16.81 -5.99 6.89
C ASP A 63 16.19 -6.92 5.83
N GLU A 64 15.23 -6.40 5.04
CA GLU A 64 14.56 -7.16 3.99
C GLU A 64 14.22 -6.27 2.79
N CYS A 65 14.89 -6.53 1.66
CA CYS A 65 14.53 -5.93 0.38
C CYS A 65 13.27 -6.60 -0.20
N LYS A 66 12.72 -6.03 -1.29
CA LYS A 66 11.53 -6.59 -1.95
C LYS A 66 11.72 -8.03 -2.45
N HIS A 67 12.94 -8.42 -2.82
CA HIS A 67 13.21 -9.77 -3.34
C HIS A 67 13.15 -10.82 -2.23
N ILE A 68 13.73 -10.53 -1.05
CA ILE A 68 13.63 -11.42 0.12
C ILE A 68 12.15 -11.63 0.48
N ARG A 69 11.37 -10.54 0.55
CA ARG A 69 9.93 -10.62 0.83
C ARG A 69 9.18 -11.43 -0.23
N ARG A 70 9.53 -11.27 -1.51
CA ARG A 70 8.93 -12.03 -2.61
C ARG A 70 9.19 -13.53 -2.47
N VAL A 71 10.44 -13.92 -2.16
CA VAL A 71 10.77 -15.33 -1.92
C VAL A 71 9.99 -15.86 -0.71
N ARG A 72 9.91 -15.11 0.39
CA ARG A 72 9.12 -15.51 1.58
C ARG A 72 7.64 -15.75 1.26
N ILE A 73 7.06 -14.92 0.40
CA ILE A 73 5.69 -15.14 -0.11
C ILE A 73 5.61 -16.45 -0.88
N GLU A 74 6.54 -16.68 -1.82
CA GLU A 74 6.54 -17.88 -2.67
C GLU A 74 6.70 -19.18 -1.86
N VAL A 75 7.56 -19.17 -0.83
CA VAL A 75 7.78 -20.34 0.03
C VAL A 75 6.74 -20.50 1.14
N GLY A 76 5.68 -19.68 1.16
CA GLY A 76 4.60 -19.75 2.14
C GLY A 76 4.98 -19.33 3.57
N GLN A 77 6.06 -18.56 3.74
CA GLN A 77 6.41 -17.93 5.02
C GLN A 77 5.56 -16.69 5.32
N VAL A 78 4.76 -16.24 4.34
CA VAL A 78 3.76 -15.19 4.50
C VAL A 78 2.37 -15.82 4.37
N ASP A 79 1.51 -15.54 5.34
CA ASP A 79 0.11 -15.92 5.30
C ASP A 79 -0.63 -15.01 4.30
N THR A 80 -0.76 -15.49 3.06
CA THR A 80 -1.41 -14.75 1.97
C THR A 80 -2.90 -14.59 2.20
N ASP A 81 -3.55 -15.54 2.86
CA ASP A 81 -4.99 -15.49 3.16
C ASP A 81 -5.26 -14.38 4.19
N ALA A 82 -4.43 -14.29 5.22
CA ALA A 82 -4.49 -13.20 6.19
C ALA A 82 -4.19 -11.84 5.54
N LEU A 83 -3.25 -11.79 4.60
CA LEU A 83 -2.94 -10.55 3.87
C LEU A 83 -4.10 -10.13 2.96
N GLU A 84 -4.74 -11.07 2.26
CA GLU A 84 -5.92 -10.82 1.44
C GLU A 84 -7.08 -10.28 2.28
N ALA A 85 -7.36 -10.90 3.43
CA ALA A 85 -8.41 -10.46 4.34
C ALA A 85 -8.17 -9.01 4.81
N ARG A 86 -6.94 -8.66 5.20
CA ARG A 86 -6.58 -7.30 5.60
C ARG A 86 -6.72 -6.28 4.46
N LEU A 87 -6.35 -6.66 3.25
CA LEU A 87 -6.47 -5.80 2.07
C LEU A 87 -7.95 -5.54 1.73
N ALA A 88 -8.81 -6.56 1.84
CA ALA A 88 -10.25 -6.42 1.65
C ALA A 88 -10.86 -5.47 2.68
N GLU A 89 -10.55 -5.65 3.97
CA GLU A 89 -10.99 -4.74 5.05
C GLU A 89 -10.55 -3.30 4.78
N THR A 90 -9.30 -3.10 4.38
CA THR A 90 -8.79 -1.76 4.05
C THR A 90 -9.53 -1.13 2.85
N ALA A 91 -9.90 -1.94 1.85
CA ALA A 91 -10.67 -1.46 0.70
C ALA A 91 -12.09 -1.02 1.12
N ASP A 92 -12.76 -1.82 1.96
CA ASP A 92 -14.08 -1.48 2.51
C ASP A 92 -14.04 -0.18 3.33
N ASP A 93 -12.99 0.01 4.14
CA ASP A 93 -12.76 1.25 4.90
C ASP A 93 -12.59 2.46 3.97
N PHE A 94 -11.87 2.31 2.85
CA PHE A 94 -11.72 3.40 1.87
C PHE A 94 -13.05 3.79 1.23
N ASP A 95 -13.89 2.81 0.86
CA ASP A 95 -15.21 3.06 0.29
C ASP A 95 -16.13 3.78 1.29
N ALA A 96 -16.11 3.34 2.56
CA ALA A 96 -16.86 4.00 3.63
C ALA A 96 -16.41 5.44 3.86
N ASN A 97 -15.09 5.69 3.87
CA ASN A 97 -14.52 7.02 4.00
C ASN A 97 -14.88 7.92 2.82
N ALA A 98 -14.84 7.40 1.58
CA ALA A 98 -15.23 8.14 0.39
C ALA A 98 -16.71 8.57 0.44
N ALA A 99 -17.60 7.66 0.82
CA ALA A 99 -19.03 7.96 1.00
C ALA A 99 -19.27 9.03 2.08
N ASN A 100 -18.52 8.96 3.19
CA ASN A 100 -18.61 9.96 4.25
C ASN A 100 -18.15 11.35 3.78
N LEU A 101 -17.03 11.43 3.06
CA LEU A 101 -16.53 12.68 2.49
C LEU A 101 -17.51 13.29 1.48
N GLU A 102 -18.15 12.46 0.66
CA GLU A 102 -19.18 12.92 -0.26
C GLU A 102 -20.38 13.52 0.48
N GLN A 103 -20.86 12.85 1.53
CA GLN A 103 -21.95 13.37 2.36
C GLN A 103 -21.58 14.71 3.02
N GLN A 104 -20.38 14.83 3.58
CA GLN A 104 -19.91 16.08 4.17
C GLN A 104 -19.85 17.21 3.13
N ALA A 105 -19.38 16.91 1.91
CA ALA A 105 -19.33 17.89 0.83
C ALA A 105 -20.74 18.37 0.42
N GLN A 106 -21.71 17.46 0.34
CA GLN A 106 -23.11 17.81 0.05
C GLN A 106 -23.74 18.66 1.16
N GLU A 107 -23.48 18.34 2.42
CA GLU A 107 -23.95 19.13 3.56
C GLU A 107 -23.35 20.54 3.58
N LEU A 108 -22.06 20.66 3.30
CA LEU A 108 -21.39 21.96 3.18
C LEU A 108 -21.96 22.78 2.02
N ALA A 109 -22.20 22.16 0.86
CA ALA A 109 -22.80 22.83 -0.29
C ALA A 109 -24.20 23.36 0.04
N ARG A 110 -25.04 22.53 0.67
CA ARG A 110 -26.37 22.93 1.12
C ARG A 110 -26.30 24.10 2.10
N THR A 111 -25.40 24.03 3.08
CA THR A 111 -25.21 25.09 4.07
C THR A 111 -24.78 26.40 3.40
N ALA A 112 -23.89 26.33 2.40
CA ALA A 112 -23.45 27.51 1.65
C ALA A 112 -24.59 28.15 0.86
N ASP A 113 -25.47 27.34 0.25
CA ASP A 113 -26.66 27.84 -0.46
C ASP A 113 -27.66 28.48 0.50
N GLU A 114 -27.93 27.85 1.65
CA GLU A 114 -28.80 28.40 2.69
C GLU A 114 -28.28 29.76 3.22
N LEU A 115 -26.96 29.89 3.42
CA LEU A 115 -26.34 31.15 3.81
C LEU A 115 -26.41 32.21 2.71
N ARG A 116 -26.25 31.83 1.44
CA ARG A 116 -26.38 32.76 0.31
C ARG A 116 -27.80 33.30 0.20
N ASP A 117 -28.80 32.43 0.27
CA ASP A 117 -30.21 32.82 0.29
C ASP A 117 -30.53 33.76 1.46
N ALA A 118 -29.94 33.51 2.64
CA ALA A 118 -30.11 34.38 3.80
C ALA A 118 -29.50 35.77 3.60
N LEU A 119 -28.33 35.85 2.96
CA LEU A 119 -27.70 37.12 2.60
C LEU A 119 -28.57 37.91 1.61
N ASP A 120 -29.05 37.27 0.54
CA ASP A 120 -29.91 37.90 -0.46
C ASP A 120 -31.17 38.50 0.18
N ARG A 121 -31.82 37.76 1.09
CA ARG A 121 -32.99 38.26 1.84
C ARG A 121 -32.68 39.45 2.74
N LEU A 122 -31.47 39.50 3.32
CA LEU A 122 -31.05 40.64 4.15
C LEU A 122 -30.76 41.88 3.31
N GLU A 123 -30.24 41.70 2.08
CA GLU A 123 -30.05 42.80 1.12
C GLU A 123 -31.39 43.38 0.64
N GLU A 124 -32.42 42.57 0.44
CA GLU A 124 -33.75 43.04 0.00
C GLU A 124 -34.48 43.93 1.03
N VAL A 125 -34.15 43.81 2.32
CA VAL A 125 -34.79 44.58 3.41
C VAL A 125 -33.97 45.78 3.89
N ALA A 126 -32.76 45.98 3.35
CA ALA A 126 -31.86 47.09 3.67
C ALA A 126 -32.09 48.31 2.76
#